data_AF-A0A7C6XUC8-F1
#
_entry.id   AF-A0A7C6XUC8-F1
#
_cell.length_a   1.000
_cell.length_b   1.000
_cell.length_c   1.000
_cell.angle_alpha   90.00
_cell.angle_beta   90.00
_cell.angle_gamma   90.00
#
_symmetry.space_group_name_H-M   'P 1'
#
loop_
_entity.id
_entity.type
_entity.pdbx_description
1 polymer ?
#
loop_
_entity_poly.entity_id
_entity_poly.type
_entity_poly.pdbx_seq_one_letter_code
_entity_poly.pdbx_strand_id
1 'polypeptide(L)'
;MADVSLSKHRINRIVPALTVVCPALALAGQWALDRLSTPLWGGVLLVLAAASFVAIWEGHPIERDSGAVGVARNIPRAPVVAAVVLGILSFFRLGGNRYSLNGTLLWLGGLICLAAAAYTGPLQLRARLSMLRRDGLYLGWHLVALLGIMALGAFYRLFRIHLIPLEMGCDLPHNYFNIAAILRGEFPVFFPSFPGREGLFFYLASIPSAIFGLSHTTIKATSALVGVATLPAIYALGRELYDREVGLLAAFFMAVGHWHVIMTRVGYRNSMVPLMLTLTWYFAARGLRTGRREAFALSGLCLGLGLHTYNAFMIVPLAVALLIVGEIVVGRGERLRANLANVALLGLVALYLFIPLGRY
;
A
#
# COMPACT_ATOMS: atom_id res chain seq x y z
N MET A 1 -4.85 -19.81 -39.57
CA MET A 1 -5.44 -18.56 -39.02
C MET A 1 -6.94 -18.64 -38.74
N ALA A 2 -7.74 -19.44 -39.47
CA ALA A 2 -9.20 -19.57 -39.22
C ALA A 2 -9.56 -20.30 -37.89
N ASP A 3 -8.77 -21.28 -37.47
CA ASP A 3 -9.06 -22.16 -36.32
C ASP A 3 -8.96 -21.47 -34.94
N VAL A 4 -8.03 -20.53 -34.80
CA VAL A 4 -7.87 -19.72 -33.56
C VAL A 4 -9.04 -18.76 -33.35
N SER A 5 -9.70 -18.31 -34.43
CA SER A 5 -10.86 -17.42 -34.33
C SER A 5 -12.13 -18.13 -33.85
N LEU A 6 -12.32 -19.39 -34.23
CA LEU A 6 -13.45 -20.23 -33.82
C LEU A 6 -13.37 -20.63 -32.34
N SER A 7 -12.16 -20.89 -31.84
CA SER A 7 -11.87 -21.13 -30.42
C SER A 7 -12.23 -19.92 -29.54
N LYS A 8 -11.74 -18.72 -29.89
CA LYS A 8 -12.04 -17.48 -29.16
C LYS A 8 -13.54 -17.16 -29.13
N HIS A 9 -14.26 -17.44 -30.21
CA HIS A 9 -15.69 -17.18 -30.29
C HIS A 9 -16.52 -18.12 -29.39
N ARG A 10 -16.10 -19.38 -29.22
CA ARG A 10 -16.72 -20.31 -28.26
C ARG A 10 -16.42 -19.91 -26.82
N ILE A 11 -15.18 -19.56 -26.50
CA ILE A 11 -14.78 -19.14 -25.15
C ILE A 11 -15.58 -17.91 -24.71
N ASN A 12 -15.67 -16.88 -25.56
CA ASN A 12 -16.42 -15.65 -25.26
C ASN A 12 -17.91 -15.87 -24.96
N ARG A 13 -18.54 -16.95 -25.46
CA ARG A 13 -19.93 -17.29 -25.12
C ARG A 13 -20.10 -17.86 -23.71
N ILE A 14 -19.06 -18.49 -23.16
CA ILE A 14 -19.10 -19.17 -21.87
C ILE A 14 -18.58 -18.26 -20.76
N VAL A 15 -17.75 -17.25 -21.07
CA VAL A 15 -17.22 -16.27 -20.11
C VAL A 15 -18.27 -15.72 -19.14
N PRO A 16 -19.48 -15.25 -19.57
CA PRO A 16 -20.49 -14.76 -18.64
C PRO A 16 -20.92 -15.81 -17.62
N ALA A 17 -21.12 -17.07 -18.05
CA ALA A 17 -21.45 -18.16 -17.14
C ALA A 17 -20.29 -18.46 -16.18
N LEU A 18 -19.04 -18.47 -16.68
CA LEU A 18 -17.85 -18.69 -15.86
C LEU A 18 -17.65 -17.59 -14.82
N THR A 19 -18.01 -16.33 -15.10
CA THR A 19 -17.90 -15.24 -14.10
C THR A 19 -18.79 -15.45 -12.87
N VAL A 20 -19.85 -16.24 -12.99
CA VAL A 20 -20.72 -16.64 -11.86
C VAL A 20 -20.27 -17.98 -11.27
N VAL A 21 -19.93 -18.95 -12.12
CA VAL A 21 -19.55 -20.30 -11.70
C VAL A 21 -18.21 -20.30 -10.95
N CYS A 22 -17.24 -19.52 -11.39
CA CYS A 22 -15.92 -19.43 -10.75
C CYS A 22 -15.99 -19.05 -9.26
N PRO A 23 -16.62 -17.92 -8.86
CA PRO A 23 -16.74 -17.59 -7.44
C PRO A 23 -17.63 -18.59 -6.68
N ALA A 24 -18.66 -19.17 -7.31
CA ALA A 24 -19.48 -20.19 -6.67
C ALA A 24 -18.67 -21.47 -6.34
N LEU A 25 -17.84 -21.94 -7.27
CA LEU A 25 -16.92 -23.06 -7.05
C LEU A 25 -15.90 -22.75 -5.96
N ALA A 26 -15.35 -21.54 -5.94
CA ALA A 26 -14.39 -21.11 -4.92
C ALA A 26 -15.03 -21.10 -3.51
N LEU A 27 -16.25 -20.55 -3.40
CA LEU A 27 -16.99 -20.51 -2.13
C LEU A 27 -17.40 -21.91 -1.67
N ALA A 28 -17.88 -22.77 -2.58
CA ALA A 28 -18.20 -24.16 -2.28
C ALA A 28 -16.96 -24.96 -1.86
N GLY A 29 -15.82 -24.71 -2.50
CA GLY A 29 -14.53 -25.30 -2.15
C GLY A 29 -14.07 -24.90 -0.76
N GLN A 30 -14.10 -23.60 -0.43
CA GLN A 30 -13.78 -23.12 0.91
C GLN A 30 -14.73 -23.68 1.97
N TRP A 31 -16.04 -23.66 1.70
CA TRP A 31 -17.05 -24.23 2.59
C TRP A 31 -16.81 -25.72 2.85
N ALA A 32 -16.45 -26.48 1.82
CA ALA A 32 -16.13 -27.90 1.94
C ALA A 32 -14.87 -28.13 2.79
N LEU A 33 -13.82 -27.32 2.63
CA LEU A 33 -12.62 -27.39 3.47
C LEU A 33 -12.91 -27.06 4.95
N ASP A 34 -13.83 -26.12 5.21
CA ASP A 34 -14.17 -25.71 6.57
C ASP A 34 -15.09 -26.72 7.28
N ARG A 35 -15.92 -27.47 6.53
CA ARG A 35 -17.00 -28.30 7.08
C ARG A 35 -16.82 -29.80 6.91
N LEU A 36 -16.17 -30.25 5.84
CA LEU A 36 -16.00 -31.67 5.55
C LEU A 36 -14.69 -32.18 6.14
N SER A 37 -14.72 -33.41 6.64
CA SER A 37 -13.51 -34.10 7.12
C SER A 37 -12.56 -34.52 6.00
N THR A 38 -13.04 -34.56 4.75
CA THR A 38 -12.25 -34.94 3.57
C THR A 38 -11.85 -33.71 2.75
N PRO A 39 -10.59 -33.25 2.84
CA PRO A 39 -10.15 -32.02 2.17
C PRO A 39 -10.10 -32.15 0.63
N LEU A 40 -10.15 -33.37 0.10
CA LEU A 40 -10.05 -33.65 -1.34
C LEU A 40 -11.09 -32.88 -2.15
N TRP A 41 -12.36 -32.93 -1.75
CA TRP A 41 -13.45 -32.29 -2.51
C TRP A 41 -13.35 -30.77 -2.50
N GLY A 42 -12.96 -30.19 -1.35
CA GLY A 42 -12.67 -28.76 -1.26
C GLY A 42 -11.52 -28.35 -2.19
N GLY A 43 -10.44 -29.14 -2.20
CA GLY A 43 -9.30 -28.94 -3.11
C GLY A 43 -9.71 -29.03 -4.59
N VAL A 44 -10.48 -30.05 -4.97
CA VAL A 44 -10.97 -30.22 -6.35
C VAL A 44 -11.80 -29.02 -6.80
N LEU A 45 -12.74 -28.55 -5.97
CA LEU A 45 -13.55 -27.38 -6.29
C LEU A 45 -12.71 -26.11 -6.45
N LEU A 46 -11.68 -25.91 -5.63
CA LEU A 46 -10.74 -24.80 -5.79
C LEU A 46 -9.90 -24.89 -7.07
N VAL A 47 -9.47 -26.09 -7.47
CA VAL A 47 -8.76 -26.31 -8.74
C VAL A 47 -9.69 -26.02 -9.93
N LEU A 48 -10.95 -26.45 -9.88
CA LEU A 48 -11.94 -26.15 -10.92
C LEU A 48 -12.24 -24.64 -10.99
N ALA A 49 -12.30 -23.96 -9.84
CA ALA A 49 -12.42 -22.51 -9.80
C ALA A 49 -11.21 -21.82 -10.45
N ALA A 50 -9.99 -22.28 -10.14
CA ALA A 50 -8.76 -21.76 -10.73
C ALA A 50 -8.70 -21.98 -12.25
N ALA A 51 -9.08 -23.17 -12.73
CA ALA A 51 -9.15 -23.46 -14.16
C ALA A 51 -10.20 -22.58 -14.87
N SER A 52 -11.37 -22.39 -14.24
CA SER A 52 -12.42 -21.49 -14.73
C SER A 52 -11.93 -20.04 -14.80
N PHE A 53 -11.16 -19.60 -13.81
CA PHE A 53 -10.55 -18.28 -13.78
C PHE A 53 -9.54 -18.08 -14.92
N VAL A 54 -8.67 -19.06 -15.17
CA VAL A 54 -7.72 -19.00 -16.31
C VAL A 54 -8.46 -18.92 -17.64
N ALA A 55 -9.55 -19.68 -17.80
CA ALA A 55 -10.37 -19.64 -19.02
C ALA A 55 -11.07 -18.29 -19.24
N ILE A 56 -11.49 -17.61 -18.16
CA ILE A 56 -11.98 -16.21 -18.24
C ILE A 56 -10.83 -15.27 -18.61
N TRP A 57 -9.65 -15.48 -18.01
CA TRP A 57 -8.48 -14.62 -18.14
C TRP A 57 -7.94 -14.53 -19.56
N GLU A 58 -7.84 -15.64 -20.28
CA GLU A 58 -7.25 -15.69 -21.64
C GLU A 58 -7.94 -14.75 -22.65
N GLY A 59 -9.17 -14.30 -22.37
CA GLY A 59 -9.93 -13.39 -23.21
C GLY A 59 -9.80 -11.89 -22.87
N HIS A 60 -9.16 -11.51 -21.76
CA HIS A 60 -9.19 -10.14 -21.24
C HIS A 60 -7.81 -9.54 -20.99
N PRO A 61 -7.59 -8.24 -21.32
CA PRO A 61 -6.34 -7.57 -21.03
C PRO A 61 -6.09 -7.50 -19.51
N ILE A 62 -4.87 -7.84 -19.10
CA ILE A 62 -4.43 -7.97 -17.70
C ILE A 62 -4.45 -6.64 -16.96
N GLU A 63 -4.42 -5.53 -17.68
CA GLU A 63 -4.33 -4.17 -17.15
C GLU A 63 -4.65 -3.19 -18.28
N ARG A 64 -5.02 -1.98 -17.88
CA ARG A 64 -5.35 -0.89 -18.79
C ARG A 64 -4.22 -0.68 -19.78
N ASP A 65 -4.59 -0.55 -21.06
CA ASP A 65 -3.61 -0.34 -22.11
C ASP A 65 -2.75 0.89 -21.78
N SER A 66 -1.45 0.64 -21.69
CA SER A 66 -0.47 1.65 -21.36
C SER A 66 -0.32 2.49 -22.62
N GLY A 67 -1.16 3.54 -22.77
CA GLY A 67 -0.99 4.54 -23.82
C GLY A 67 0.44 5.14 -23.82
N ALA A 68 0.69 6.12 -24.69
CA ALA A 68 2.03 6.69 -24.89
C ALA A 68 2.88 6.81 -23.61
N VAL A 69 4.05 6.16 -23.62
CA VAL A 69 4.98 6.12 -22.49
C VAL A 69 5.39 7.54 -22.12
N GLY A 70 5.14 7.92 -20.86
CA GLY A 70 5.71 9.14 -20.31
C GLY A 70 7.23 9.06 -20.27
N VAL A 71 7.91 9.92 -21.02
CA VAL A 71 9.37 9.99 -21.07
C VAL A 71 9.90 10.69 -19.81
N ALA A 72 10.95 10.12 -19.19
CA ALA A 72 11.57 10.75 -18.04
C ALA A 72 12.16 12.12 -18.41
N ARG A 73 11.85 13.11 -17.58
CA ARG A 73 12.52 14.40 -17.63
C ARG A 73 13.80 14.34 -16.79
N ASN A 74 14.85 15.10 -17.14
CA ASN A 74 16.12 15.19 -16.39
C ASN A 74 15.99 15.59 -14.91
N ILE A 75 16.32 14.68 -13.99
CA ILE A 75 16.31 14.94 -12.55
C ILE A 75 17.38 15.99 -12.21
N PRO A 76 17.03 17.08 -11.48
CA PRO A 76 17.99 18.09 -11.09
C PRO A 76 19.04 17.48 -10.15
N ARG A 77 20.32 17.57 -10.53
CA ARG A 77 21.41 16.90 -9.82
C ARG A 77 21.75 17.56 -8.47
N ALA A 78 21.74 18.89 -8.42
CA ALA A 78 22.10 19.65 -7.22
C ALA A 78 21.31 19.24 -5.96
N PRO A 79 19.96 19.19 -5.97
CA PRO A 79 19.21 18.76 -4.80
C PRO A 79 19.43 17.27 -4.45
N VAL A 80 19.67 16.41 -5.45
CA VAL A 80 19.98 15.00 -5.21
C VAL A 80 21.33 14.85 -4.50
N VAL A 81 22.36 15.56 -4.96
CA VAL A 81 23.70 15.57 -4.32
C VAL A 81 23.61 16.13 -2.90
N ALA A 82 22.90 17.24 -2.70
CA ALA A 82 22.67 17.83 -1.38
C ALA A 82 21.97 16.82 -0.44
N ALA A 83 20.95 16.11 -0.93
CA ALA A 83 20.29 15.07 -0.15
C ALA A 83 21.28 13.97 0.27
N VAL A 84 22.09 13.45 -0.65
CA VAL A 84 23.09 12.40 -0.35
C VAL A 84 24.07 12.86 0.72
N VAL A 85 24.61 14.08 0.61
CA VAL A 85 25.52 14.66 1.62
C VAL A 85 24.83 14.75 2.98
N LEU A 86 23.61 15.29 3.03
CA LEU A 86 22.84 15.39 4.28
C LEU A 86 22.50 14.02 4.88
N GLY A 87 22.26 13.00 4.04
CA GLY A 87 22.03 11.63 4.49
C GLY A 87 23.28 10.97 5.08
N ILE A 88 24.45 11.19 4.49
CA ILE A 88 25.72 10.71 5.05
C ILE A 88 25.97 11.38 6.40
N LEU A 89 25.78 12.71 6.49
CA LEU A 89 25.94 13.44 7.73
C LEU A 89 24.93 12.99 8.80
N SER A 90 23.68 12.71 8.43
CA SER A 90 22.67 12.23 9.37
C SER A 90 22.98 10.82 9.87
N PHE A 91 23.50 9.92 9.03
CA PHE A 91 23.90 8.56 9.41
C PHE A 91 24.88 8.55 10.59
N PHE A 92 25.89 9.40 10.59
CA PHE A 92 26.84 9.50 11.70
C PHE A 92 26.24 10.13 12.97
N ARG A 93 25.16 10.92 12.83
CA ARG A 93 24.49 11.63 13.93
C ARG A 93 23.30 10.88 14.53
N LEU A 94 22.79 9.85 13.85
CA LEU A 94 21.69 8.99 14.28
C LEU A 94 22.18 7.70 14.95
N GLY A 95 23.27 7.78 15.73
CA GLY A 95 23.78 6.67 16.53
C GLY A 95 23.02 6.45 17.83
N GLY A 96 23.18 5.27 18.44
CA GLY A 96 22.67 4.98 19.79
C GLY A 96 21.15 4.74 19.86
N ASN A 97 20.53 4.32 18.75
CA ASN A 97 19.12 3.98 18.67
C ASN A 97 18.15 5.11 19.10
N ARG A 98 18.49 6.37 18.82
CA ARG A 98 17.63 7.52 19.17
C ARG A 98 17.61 8.54 18.04
N TYR A 99 16.44 9.13 17.81
CA TYR A 99 16.30 10.30 16.95
C TYR A 99 16.86 11.53 17.68
N SER A 100 18.12 11.87 17.42
CA SER A 100 18.74 13.11 17.89
C SER A 100 18.19 14.30 17.10
N LEU A 101 18.04 15.48 17.72
CA LEU A 101 17.54 16.67 17.02
C LEU A 101 18.41 17.00 15.80
N ASN A 102 19.73 17.05 15.99
CA ASN A 102 20.68 17.39 14.92
C ASN A 102 20.66 16.36 13.77
N GLY A 103 20.67 15.06 14.10
CA GLY A 103 20.61 13.99 13.09
C GLY A 103 19.28 13.99 12.33
N THR A 104 18.18 14.20 13.06
CA THR A 104 16.82 14.26 12.49
C THR A 104 16.66 15.47 11.57
N LEU A 105 17.14 16.66 11.95
CA LEU A 105 17.08 17.85 11.11
C LEU A 105 17.86 17.69 9.80
N LEU A 106 19.06 17.09 9.85
CA LEU A 106 19.84 16.78 8.64
C LEU A 106 19.09 15.79 7.74
N TRP A 107 18.53 14.73 8.33
CA TRP A 107 17.75 13.74 7.61
C TRP A 107 16.49 14.34 6.96
N LEU A 108 15.72 15.15 7.71
CA LEU A 108 14.56 15.88 7.16
C LEU A 108 14.98 16.85 6.06
N GLY A 109 16.12 17.54 6.21
CA GLY A 109 16.68 18.42 5.20
C GLY A 109 16.94 17.70 3.87
N GLY A 110 17.52 16.50 3.90
CA GLY A 110 17.74 15.73 2.67
C GLY A 110 16.44 15.19 2.06
N LEU A 111 15.43 14.85 2.87
CA LEU A 111 14.09 14.54 2.35
C LEU A 111 13.45 15.73 1.64
N ILE A 112 13.61 16.95 2.16
CA ILE A 112 13.15 18.18 1.50
C ILE A 112 13.89 18.38 0.17
N CYS A 113 15.20 18.13 0.14
CA CYS A 113 15.97 18.18 -1.11
C CYS A 113 15.47 17.13 -2.13
N LEU A 114 15.20 15.89 -1.73
CA LEU A 114 14.63 14.86 -2.61
C LEU A 114 13.22 15.23 -3.10
N ALA A 115 12.39 15.81 -2.23
CA ALA A 115 11.09 16.33 -2.61
C ALA A 115 11.21 17.46 -3.65
N ALA A 116 12.17 18.38 -3.47
CA ALA A 116 12.48 19.42 -4.45
C ALA A 116 12.98 18.84 -5.78
N ALA A 117 13.76 17.76 -5.75
CA ALA A 117 14.21 17.08 -6.96
C ALA A 117 13.07 16.38 -7.73
N ALA A 118 12.10 15.84 -6.99
CA ALA A 118 10.93 15.17 -7.53
C ALA A 118 9.85 16.13 -8.05
N TYR A 119 9.80 17.36 -7.53
CA TYR A 119 8.81 18.36 -7.86
C TYR A 119 8.94 18.84 -9.31
N THR A 120 7.90 18.65 -10.13
CA THR A 120 7.89 19.06 -11.55
C THR A 120 7.00 20.26 -11.86
N GLY A 121 6.39 20.89 -10.86
CA GLY A 121 5.69 22.16 -11.02
C GLY A 121 4.54 22.39 -10.02
N PRO A 122 3.94 23.58 -10.03
CA PRO A 122 2.84 23.93 -9.14
C PRO A 122 1.70 22.94 -9.29
N LEU A 123 1.31 22.31 -8.18
CA LEU A 123 0.01 21.66 -8.08
C LEU A 123 -1.02 22.68 -8.56
N GLN A 124 -1.80 22.35 -9.58
CA GLN A 124 -2.95 23.13 -10.05
C GLN A 124 -4.09 23.15 -9.01
N LEU A 125 -3.75 23.16 -7.73
CA LEU A 125 -4.65 23.18 -6.59
C LEU A 125 -5.54 24.42 -6.65
N ARG A 126 -4.97 25.58 -7.02
CA ARG A 126 -5.73 26.82 -7.21
C ARG A 126 -6.79 26.69 -8.31
N ALA A 127 -6.46 26.09 -9.45
CA ALA A 127 -7.41 25.88 -10.55
C ALA A 127 -8.52 24.89 -10.15
N ARG A 128 -8.19 23.81 -9.42
CA ARG A 128 -9.18 22.87 -8.88
C ARG A 128 -10.08 23.48 -7.81
N LEU A 129 -9.51 24.26 -6.89
CA LEU A 129 -10.26 24.97 -5.84
C LEU A 129 -11.17 26.05 -6.44
N SER A 130 -10.75 26.74 -7.51
CA SER A 130 -11.60 27.69 -8.23
C SER A 130 -12.75 27.02 -9.00
N MET A 131 -12.56 25.78 -9.49
CA MET A 131 -13.65 24.98 -10.07
C MET A 131 -14.66 24.55 -9.00
N LEU A 132 -14.18 24.08 -7.84
CA LEU A 132 -15.01 23.74 -6.66
C LEU A 132 -15.87 24.90 -6.18
N ARG A 133 -15.39 26.14 -6.32
CA ARG A 133 -16.09 27.35 -5.89
C ARG A 133 -17.12 27.85 -6.91
N ARG A 134 -17.01 27.47 -8.19
CA ARG A 134 -17.91 27.92 -9.26
C ARG A 134 -19.07 26.96 -9.52
N ASP A 135 -18.83 25.65 -9.41
CA ASP A 135 -19.77 24.64 -9.89
C ASP A 135 -20.49 23.88 -8.75
N GLY A 136 -20.21 24.18 -7.48
CA GLY A 136 -20.73 23.41 -6.35
C GLY A 136 -20.07 22.03 -6.18
N LEU A 137 -20.49 21.28 -5.16
CA LEU A 137 -19.94 19.95 -4.86
C LEU A 137 -20.70 18.86 -5.63
N TYR A 138 -20.25 18.54 -6.84
CA TYR A 138 -20.74 17.36 -7.56
C TYR A 138 -20.13 16.08 -6.98
N LEU A 139 -20.89 15.37 -6.14
CA LEU A 139 -20.54 14.00 -5.73
C LEU A 139 -20.96 13.01 -6.82
N GLY A 140 -20.01 12.64 -7.69
CA GLY A 140 -20.22 11.53 -8.62
C GLY A 140 -20.51 10.22 -7.87
N TRP A 141 -21.33 9.34 -8.46
CA TRP A 141 -21.75 8.08 -7.82
C TRP A 141 -20.59 7.22 -7.31
N HIS A 142 -19.44 7.25 -8.00
CA HIS A 142 -18.23 6.54 -7.58
C HIS A 142 -17.69 7.03 -6.23
N LEU A 143 -17.75 8.35 -5.97
CA LEU A 143 -17.31 8.91 -4.69
C LEU A 143 -18.29 8.52 -3.59
N VAL A 144 -19.60 8.58 -3.86
CA VAL A 144 -20.63 8.12 -2.93
C VAL A 144 -20.45 6.64 -2.59
N ALA A 145 -20.24 5.80 -3.61
CA ALA A 145 -19.97 4.37 -3.44
C ALA A 145 -18.71 4.12 -2.61
N LEU A 146 -17.62 4.84 -2.88
CA LEU A 146 -16.39 4.73 -2.10
C LEU A 146 -16.60 5.16 -0.64
N LEU A 147 -17.31 6.26 -0.40
CA LEU A 147 -17.64 6.71 0.96
C LEU A 147 -18.52 5.69 1.68
N GLY A 148 -19.49 5.07 0.99
CA GLY A 148 -20.30 3.97 1.52
C GLY A 148 -19.45 2.75 1.89
N ILE A 149 -18.51 2.36 1.03
CA ILE A 149 -17.54 1.28 1.29
C ILE A 149 -16.65 1.61 2.49
N MET A 150 -16.17 2.85 2.58
CA MET A 150 -15.36 3.31 3.72
C MET A 150 -16.16 3.31 5.01
N ALA A 151 -17.43 3.73 4.98
CA ALA A 151 -18.33 3.67 6.13
C ALA A 151 -18.59 2.23 6.57
N LEU A 152 -18.83 1.31 5.62
CA LEU A 152 -18.97 -0.12 5.89
C LEU A 152 -17.70 -0.71 6.50
N GLY A 153 -16.54 -0.40 5.93
CA GLY A 153 -15.24 -0.85 6.43
C GLY A 153 -14.92 -0.28 7.81
N ALA A 154 -15.29 0.97 8.07
CA ALA A 154 -15.18 1.61 9.38
C ALA A 154 -16.12 0.95 10.40
N PHE A 155 -17.36 0.65 10.03
CA PHE A 155 -18.30 -0.07 10.88
C PHE A 155 -17.71 -1.41 11.34
N TYR A 156 -17.23 -2.26 10.42
CA TYR A 156 -16.64 -3.56 10.79
C TYR A 156 -15.41 -3.48 11.69
N ARG A 157 -14.67 -2.36 11.68
CA ARG A 157 -13.44 -2.19 12.46
C ARG A 157 -13.67 -1.48 13.80
N LEU A 158 -14.54 -0.47 13.81
CA LEU A 158 -14.77 0.42 14.96
C LEU A 158 -15.99 0.03 15.80
N PHE A 159 -16.99 -0.62 15.22
CA PHE A 159 -18.19 -1.03 15.96
C PHE A 159 -17.81 -1.99 17.08
N ARG A 160 -18.12 -1.62 18.34
CA ARG A 160 -17.73 -2.38 19.55
C ARG A 160 -16.22 -2.60 19.69
N ILE A 161 -15.39 -1.68 19.20
CA ILE A 161 -13.92 -1.81 19.28
C ILE A 161 -13.39 -1.93 20.71
N HIS A 162 -14.07 -1.34 21.70
CA HIS A 162 -13.71 -1.45 23.11
C HIS A 162 -13.97 -2.85 23.69
N LEU A 163 -14.87 -3.65 23.08
CA LEU A 163 -15.23 -5.00 23.57
C LEU A 163 -14.61 -6.13 22.76
N ILE A 164 -14.39 -5.96 21.45
CA ILE A 164 -14.00 -7.05 20.56
C ILE A 164 -12.74 -6.66 19.76
N PRO A 165 -11.62 -7.39 19.90
CA PRO A 165 -11.36 -8.42 20.93
C PRO A 165 -11.22 -7.79 22.33
N LEU A 166 -11.60 -8.52 23.38
CA LEU A 166 -11.47 -8.04 24.76
C LEU A 166 -10.05 -8.27 25.26
N GLU A 167 -9.51 -9.44 24.94
CA GLU A 167 -8.15 -9.86 25.18
C GLU A 167 -7.15 -9.01 24.38
N MET A 168 -6.04 -8.65 25.02
CA MET A 168 -4.96 -7.89 24.35
C MET A 168 -4.10 -8.80 23.45
N GLY A 169 -4.08 -10.11 23.65
CA GLY A 169 -3.07 -10.98 23.01
C GLY A 169 -1.66 -10.71 23.53
N CYS A 170 -0.70 -11.54 23.12
CA CYS A 170 0.67 -11.49 23.66
C CYS A 170 1.48 -10.28 23.17
N ASP A 171 1.18 -9.74 21.98
CA ASP A 171 1.99 -8.70 21.34
C ASP A 171 1.58 -7.26 21.72
N LEU A 172 0.34 -7.03 22.16
CA LEU A 172 -0.13 -5.68 22.50
C LEU A 172 0.51 -5.09 23.76
N PRO A 173 0.77 -5.84 24.83
CA PRO A 173 1.49 -5.29 25.98
C PRO A 173 2.82 -4.66 25.58
N HIS A 174 3.56 -5.29 24.66
CA HIS A 174 4.77 -4.70 24.09
C HIS A 174 4.48 -3.43 23.28
N ASN A 175 3.43 -3.41 22.44
CA ASN A 175 3.04 -2.19 21.72
C ASN A 175 2.67 -1.06 22.70
N TYR A 176 1.96 -1.37 23.79
CA TYR A 176 1.60 -0.44 24.84
C TYR A 176 2.85 0.20 25.46
N PHE A 177 3.83 -0.61 25.89
CA PHE A 177 5.05 -0.09 26.49
C PHE A 177 5.91 0.72 25.51
N ASN A 178 5.95 0.33 24.24
CA ASN A 178 6.65 1.08 23.20
C ASN A 178 6.01 2.45 22.96
N ILE A 179 4.67 2.52 22.91
CA ILE A 179 3.96 3.79 22.78
C ILE A 179 4.14 4.63 24.06
N ALA A 180 4.09 4.00 25.24
CA ALA A 180 4.33 4.68 26.51
C ALA A 180 5.73 5.30 26.57
N ALA A 181 6.75 4.64 26.02
CA ALA A 181 8.10 5.20 25.91
C ALA A 181 8.10 6.49 25.07
N ILE A 182 7.44 6.50 23.92
CA ILE A 182 7.28 7.71 23.09
C ILE A 182 6.59 8.84 23.85
N LEU A 183 5.52 8.52 24.60
CA LEU A 183 4.79 9.50 25.42
C LEU A 183 5.63 10.06 26.59
N ARG A 184 6.64 9.33 27.06
CA ARG A 184 7.65 9.82 28.03
C ARG A 184 8.77 10.63 27.39
N GLY A 185 8.74 10.85 26.07
CA GLY A 185 9.79 11.56 25.34
C GLY A 185 10.98 10.68 24.94
N GLU A 186 10.83 9.35 25.01
CA GLU A 186 11.83 8.43 24.45
C GLU A 186 11.53 8.23 22.96
N PHE A 187 12.42 8.70 22.08
CA PHE A 187 12.25 8.59 20.63
C PHE A 187 13.23 7.58 20.01
N PRO A 188 13.09 6.28 20.27
CA PRO A 188 13.98 5.29 19.71
C PRO A 188 13.71 5.07 18.22
N VAL A 189 14.76 4.71 17.48
CA VAL A 189 14.65 4.39 16.05
C VAL A 189 14.02 3.01 15.86
N PHE A 190 14.51 2.05 16.65
CA PHE A 190 14.05 0.68 16.70
C PHE A 190 13.72 0.30 18.14
N PHE A 191 12.66 -0.48 18.33
CA PHE A 191 12.20 -0.87 19.67
C PHE A 191 12.71 -2.27 19.98
N PRO A 192 13.70 -2.45 20.87
CA PRO A 192 14.35 -3.74 21.13
C PRO A 192 13.46 -4.73 21.91
N SER A 193 12.24 -4.33 22.29
CA SER A 193 11.26 -5.21 22.90
C SER A 193 11.02 -6.47 22.05
N PHE A 194 11.16 -7.65 22.66
CA PHE A 194 11.05 -8.99 22.08
C PHE A 194 10.18 -9.10 20.79
N PRO A 195 10.72 -9.60 19.65
CA PRO A 195 12.13 -9.87 19.29
C PRO A 195 12.85 -8.66 18.61
N GLY A 196 12.33 -7.44 18.76
CA GLY A 196 12.72 -6.26 17.99
C GLY A 196 11.59 -5.81 17.06
N ARG A 197 11.29 -4.50 17.03
CA ARG A 197 10.11 -3.95 16.36
C ARG A 197 10.42 -2.58 15.72
N GLU A 198 9.95 -2.40 14.50
CA GLU A 198 10.06 -1.14 13.77
C GLU A 198 9.05 -0.11 14.30
N GLY A 199 9.44 1.17 14.29
CA GLY A 199 8.80 2.18 15.12
C GLY A 199 7.54 2.85 14.56
N LEU A 200 7.28 2.81 13.25
CA LEU A 200 6.34 3.74 12.61
C LEU A 200 4.91 3.64 13.16
N PHE A 201 4.44 2.42 13.43
CA PHE A 201 3.12 2.22 14.02
C PHE A 201 3.02 2.82 15.44
N PHE A 202 4.08 2.72 16.25
CA PHE A 202 4.07 3.24 17.62
C PHE A 202 4.06 4.77 17.64
N TYR A 203 4.82 5.41 16.74
CA TYR A 203 4.76 6.85 16.54
C TYR A 203 3.36 7.29 16.12
N LEU A 204 2.75 6.59 15.16
CA LEU A 204 1.38 6.89 14.73
C LEU A 204 0.37 6.72 15.86
N ALA A 205 0.46 5.64 16.64
CA ALA A 205 -0.45 5.36 17.76
C ALA A 205 -0.23 6.31 18.96
N SER A 206 0.96 6.87 19.12
CA SER A 206 1.24 7.84 20.19
C SER A 206 0.40 9.12 20.06
N ILE A 207 0.04 9.54 18.85
CA ILE A 207 -0.75 10.76 18.61
C ILE A 207 -2.16 10.65 19.23
N PRO A 208 -3.03 9.69 18.85
CA PRO A 208 -4.33 9.54 19.50
C PRO A 208 -4.20 9.13 20.97
N SER A 209 -3.17 8.37 21.36
CA SER A 209 -2.95 8.02 22.77
C SER A 209 -2.57 9.23 23.64
N ALA A 210 -1.90 10.25 23.08
CA ALA A 210 -1.63 11.50 23.79
C ALA A 210 -2.89 12.33 24.02
N ILE A 211 -3.86 12.27 23.08
CA ILE A 211 -5.09 13.07 23.13
C ILE A 211 -6.17 12.39 23.97
N PHE A 212 -6.35 11.07 23.79
CA PHE A 212 -7.46 10.30 24.38
C PHE A 212 -7.02 9.37 25.52
N GLY A 213 -5.72 9.36 25.86
CA GLY A 213 -5.13 8.47 26.85
C GLY A 213 -4.67 7.14 26.28
N LEU A 214 -3.51 6.64 26.73
CA LEU A 214 -2.97 5.36 26.29
C LEU A 214 -3.77 4.19 26.86
N SER A 215 -4.50 3.49 25.98
CA SER A 215 -5.31 2.31 26.32
C SER A 215 -5.38 1.31 25.18
N HIS A 216 -5.81 0.07 25.48
CA HIS A 216 -6.10 -0.96 24.48
C HIS A 216 -6.96 -0.42 23.33
N THR A 217 -8.03 0.30 23.69
CA THR A 217 -9.01 0.83 22.75
C THR A 217 -8.37 1.87 21.82
N THR A 218 -7.51 2.76 22.32
CA THR A 218 -6.82 3.74 21.47
C THR A 218 -5.83 3.11 20.49
N ILE A 219 -5.12 2.06 20.91
CA ILE A 219 -4.19 1.31 20.04
C ILE A 219 -4.98 0.59 18.94
N LYS A 220 -6.08 -0.07 19.31
CA LYS A 220 -7.00 -0.71 18.35
C LYS A 220 -7.59 0.31 17.38
N ALA A 221 -8.05 1.46 17.87
CA ALA A 221 -8.61 2.52 17.04
C ALA A 221 -7.60 3.04 16.01
N THR A 222 -6.34 3.21 16.40
CA THR A 222 -5.27 3.60 15.47
C THR A 222 -5.14 2.59 14.32
N SER A 223 -5.03 1.30 14.65
CA SER A 223 -4.92 0.23 13.66
C SER A 223 -6.18 0.14 12.77
N ALA A 224 -7.35 0.36 13.34
CA ALA A 224 -8.62 0.35 12.62
C ALA A 224 -8.69 1.50 11.61
N LEU A 225 -8.24 2.70 11.99
CA LEU A 225 -8.17 3.86 11.10
C LEU A 225 -7.17 3.64 9.97
N VAL A 226 -6.03 3.00 10.23
CA VAL A 226 -5.10 2.55 9.18
C VAL A 226 -5.80 1.60 8.21
N GLY A 227 -6.54 0.62 8.72
CA GLY A 227 -7.33 -0.31 7.89
C GLY A 227 -8.38 0.38 7.03
N VAL A 228 -9.04 1.43 7.54
CA VAL A 228 -9.98 2.26 6.76
C VAL A 228 -9.24 3.09 5.72
N ALA A 229 -8.06 3.63 6.03
CA ALA A 229 -7.23 4.39 5.10
C ALA A 229 -6.69 3.52 3.94
N THR A 230 -6.56 2.21 4.13
CA THR A 230 -6.21 1.26 3.05
C THR A 230 -7.29 1.20 1.96
N LEU A 231 -8.57 1.45 2.29
CA LEU A 231 -9.69 1.33 1.34
C LEU A 231 -9.63 2.34 0.18
N PRO A 232 -9.42 3.65 0.39
CA PRO A 232 -9.20 4.57 -0.73
C PRO A 232 -7.87 4.31 -1.46
N ALA A 233 -6.85 3.77 -0.78
CA ALA A 233 -5.59 3.40 -1.42
C ALA A 233 -5.78 2.24 -2.42
N ILE A 234 -6.50 1.19 -2.02
CA ILE A 234 -6.75 0.04 -2.91
C ILE A 234 -7.71 0.42 -4.05
N TYR A 235 -8.69 1.29 -3.79
CA TYR A 235 -9.50 1.89 -4.85
C TYR A 235 -8.62 2.63 -5.88
N ALA A 236 -7.67 3.44 -5.40
CA ALA A 236 -6.78 4.20 -6.28
C ALA A 236 -5.89 3.28 -7.11
N LEU A 237 -5.37 2.18 -6.52
CA LEU A 237 -4.59 1.16 -7.23
C LEU A 237 -5.43 0.46 -8.30
N GLY A 238 -6.61 -0.07 -7.95
CA GLY A 238 -7.49 -0.76 -8.89
C GLY A 238 -7.88 0.15 -10.07
N ARG A 239 -8.17 1.43 -9.79
CA ARG A 239 -8.43 2.43 -10.84
C ARG A 239 -7.24 2.75 -11.73
N GLU A 240 -6.03 2.71 -11.18
CA GLU A 240 -4.82 2.98 -11.94
C GLU A 240 -4.47 1.82 -12.87
N LEU A 241 -4.62 0.59 -12.38
CA LEU A 241 -4.35 -0.63 -13.13
C LEU A 241 -5.46 -0.98 -14.13
N TYR A 242 -6.71 -0.62 -13.82
CA TYR A 242 -7.90 -0.96 -14.61
C TYR A 242 -8.80 0.27 -14.77
N ASP A 243 -9.93 0.29 -14.07
CA ASP A 243 -10.97 1.28 -14.13
C ASP A 243 -11.60 1.53 -12.74
N ARG A 244 -12.60 2.42 -12.70
CA ARG A 244 -13.16 2.87 -11.42
C ARG A 244 -13.97 1.76 -10.76
N GLU A 245 -14.62 0.92 -11.54
CA GLU A 245 -15.48 -0.17 -11.16
C GLU A 245 -14.66 -1.27 -10.47
N VAL A 246 -13.54 -1.68 -11.09
CA VAL A 246 -12.57 -2.62 -10.48
C VAL A 246 -11.99 -2.02 -9.20
N GLY A 247 -11.68 -0.73 -9.18
CA GLY A 247 -11.24 -0.04 -7.96
C GLY A 247 -12.28 -0.12 -6.84
N LEU A 248 -13.57 0.10 -7.14
CA LEU A 248 -14.65 0.00 -6.15
C LEU A 248 -14.82 -1.42 -5.64
N LEU A 249 -14.80 -2.42 -6.53
CA LEU A 249 -14.89 -3.83 -6.16
C LEU A 249 -13.70 -4.24 -5.27
N ALA A 250 -12.49 -3.84 -5.62
CA ALA A 250 -11.29 -4.10 -4.81
C ALA A 250 -11.42 -3.47 -3.40
N ALA A 251 -11.87 -2.22 -3.32
CA ALA A 251 -12.11 -1.54 -2.04
C ALA A 251 -13.23 -2.21 -1.24
N PHE A 252 -14.31 -2.64 -1.89
CA PHE A 252 -15.40 -3.35 -1.25
C PHE A 252 -14.92 -4.68 -0.63
N PHE A 253 -14.23 -5.52 -1.40
CA PHE A 253 -13.69 -6.78 -0.90
C PHE A 253 -12.68 -6.57 0.23
N MET A 254 -11.85 -5.52 0.15
CA MET A 254 -10.92 -5.16 1.23
C MET A 254 -11.63 -4.64 2.49
N ALA A 255 -12.79 -3.98 2.33
CA ALA A 255 -13.58 -3.45 3.43
C ALA A 255 -14.21 -4.57 4.25
N VAL A 256 -14.76 -5.60 3.59
CA VAL A 256 -15.44 -6.74 4.22
C VAL A 256 -14.55 -7.97 4.43
N GLY A 257 -13.34 -7.98 3.86
CA GLY A 257 -12.42 -9.11 3.90
C GLY A 257 -12.03 -9.50 5.33
N HIS A 258 -12.38 -10.73 5.71
CA HIS A 258 -12.23 -11.26 7.06
C HIS A 258 -10.84 -11.01 7.68
N TRP A 259 -9.79 -11.43 6.96
CA TRP A 259 -8.40 -11.29 7.44
C TRP A 259 -7.97 -9.84 7.60
N HIS A 260 -8.32 -8.98 6.65
CA HIS A 260 -7.95 -7.58 6.73
C HIS A 260 -8.69 -6.86 7.86
N VAL A 261 -9.98 -7.17 8.06
CA VAL A 261 -10.76 -6.64 9.20
C VAL A 261 -10.15 -7.07 10.52
N ILE A 262 -9.87 -8.36 10.72
CA ILE A 262 -9.29 -8.87 11.98
C ILE A 262 -7.93 -8.21 12.25
N MET A 263 -7.01 -8.26 11.29
CA MET A 263 -5.64 -7.75 11.49
C MET A 263 -5.60 -6.24 11.78
N THR A 264 -6.53 -5.47 11.21
CA THR A 264 -6.62 -4.02 11.44
C THR A 264 -7.46 -3.67 12.67
N ARG A 265 -8.20 -4.61 13.25
CA ARG A 265 -9.02 -4.39 14.46
C ARG A 265 -8.28 -4.68 15.77
N VAL A 266 -7.31 -5.59 15.73
CA VAL A 266 -6.61 -6.08 16.95
C VAL A 266 -5.60 -5.07 17.52
N GLY A 267 -5.12 -4.10 16.75
CA GLY A 267 -4.12 -3.13 17.24
C GLY A 267 -2.66 -3.53 16.99
N TYR A 268 -2.43 -4.46 16.06
CA TYR A 268 -1.09 -4.87 15.65
C TYR A 268 -0.48 -3.93 14.61
N ARG A 269 0.86 -3.85 14.61
CA ARG A 269 1.68 -3.05 13.67
C ARG A 269 1.62 -3.53 12.22
N ASN A 270 1.30 -4.81 11.99
CA ASN A 270 1.15 -5.39 10.65
C ASN A 270 -0.02 -4.78 9.87
N SER A 271 -0.94 -4.06 10.51
CA SER A 271 -2.02 -3.31 9.85
C SER A 271 -1.53 -2.25 8.86
N MET A 272 -0.31 -1.73 9.05
CA MET A 272 0.30 -0.75 8.17
C MET A 272 0.81 -1.36 6.86
N VAL A 273 1.09 -2.68 6.83
CA VAL A 273 1.68 -3.36 5.66
C VAL A 273 0.79 -3.24 4.43
N PRO A 274 -0.52 -3.58 4.48
CA PRO A 274 -1.40 -3.43 3.31
C PRO A 274 -1.44 -1.99 2.77
N LEU A 275 -1.49 -0.99 3.66
CA LEU A 275 -1.52 0.41 3.25
C LEU A 275 -0.23 0.82 2.53
N MET A 276 0.93 0.57 3.14
CA MET A 276 2.22 0.96 2.57
C MET A 276 2.55 0.22 1.28
N LEU A 277 2.22 -1.08 1.20
CA LEU A 277 2.39 -1.88 -0.01
C LEU A 277 1.50 -1.35 -1.14
N THR A 278 0.22 -1.10 -0.85
CA THR A 278 -0.75 -0.61 -1.85
C THR A 278 -0.34 0.75 -2.40
N LEU A 279 0.08 1.68 -1.53
CA LEU A 279 0.56 2.99 -1.97
C LEU A 279 1.86 2.90 -2.77
N THR A 280 2.80 2.05 -2.34
CA THR A 280 4.04 1.80 -3.07
C THR A 280 3.74 1.35 -4.49
N TRP A 281 2.86 0.36 -4.65
CA TRP A 281 2.47 -0.15 -5.96
C TRP A 281 1.69 0.88 -6.77
N TYR A 282 0.72 1.56 -6.15
CA TYR A 282 -0.09 2.60 -6.81
C TYR A 282 0.79 3.67 -7.46
N PHE A 283 1.74 4.20 -6.69
CA PHE A 283 2.64 5.23 -7.17
C PHE A 283 3.68 4.69 -8.17
N ALA A 284 4.14 3.44 -8.03
CA ALA A 284 5.03 2.81 -9.02
C ALA A 284 4.32 2.64 -10.37
N ALA A 285 3.12 2.07 -10.38
CA ALA A 285 2.31 1.88 -11.58
C ALA A 285 1.99 3.23 -12.25
N ARG A 286 1.58 4.22 -11.45
CA ARG A 286 1.34 5.58 -11.93
C ARG A 286 2.60 6.26 -12.47
N GLY A 287 3.74 6.06 -11.82
CA GLY A 287 5.03 6.58 -12.26
C GLY A 287 5.42 6.02 -13.61
N LEU A 288 5.40 4.70 -13.76
CA LEU A 288 5.68 4.03 -15.02
C LEU A 288 4.71 4.50 -16.12
N ARG A 289 3.43 4.73 -15.82
CA ARG A 289 2.44 5.16 -16.84
C ARG A 289 2.62 6.61 -17.26
N THR A 290 2.90 7.49 -16.30
CA THR A 290 2.88 8.94 -16.55
C THR A 290 4.28 9.55 -16.75
N GLY A 291 5.35 8.83 -16.46
CA GLY A 291 6.73 9.34 -16.45
C GLY A 291 6.99 10.42 -15.38
N ARG A 292 6.03 10.66 -14.47
CA ARG A 292 6.11 11.73 -13.47
C ARG A 292 7.02 11.34 -12.31
N ARG A 293 8.02 12.16 -12.04
CA ARG A 293 9.01 11.95 -10.98
C ARG A 293 8.38 11.89 -9.60
N GLU A 294 7.34 12.69 -9.35
CA GLU A 294 6.64 12.71 -8.07
C GLU A 294 6.06 11.35 -7.73
N ALA A 295 5.53 10.63 -8.72
CA ALA A 295 4.98 9.31 -8.49
C ALA A 295 6.09 8.31 -8.12
N PHE A 296 7.25 8.35 -8.78
CA PHE A 296 8.39 7.52 -8.37
C PHE A 296 8.91 7.87 -6.98
N ALA A 297 9.03 9.16 -6.65
CA ALA A 297 9.47 9.60 -5.33
C ALA A 297 8.46 9.23 -4.22
N LEU A 298 7.16 9.37 -4.47
CA LEU A 298 6.12 8.94 -3.53
C LEU A 298 6.08 7.42 -3.36
N SER A 299 6.34 6.67 -4.43
CA SER A 299 6.51 5.21 -4.34
C SER A 299 7.70 4.86 -3.44
N GLY A 300 8.84 5.52 -3.65
CA GLY A 300 10.04 5.33 -2.81
C GLY A 300 9.82 5.75 -1.36
N LEU A 301 9.05 6.82 -1.13
CA LEU A 301 8.64 7.27 0.20
C LEU A 301 7.81 6.19 0.90
N CYS A 302 6.78 5.65 0.24
CA CYS A 302 5.95 4.58 0.82
C CYS A 302 6.73 3.29 1.04
N LEU A 303 7.65 2.93 0.12
CA LEU A 303 8.53 1.77 0.26
C LEU A 303 9.45 1.93 1.48
N GLY A 304 10.10 3.08 1.60
CA GLY A 304 10.99 3.40 2.71
C GLY A 304 10.26 3.46 4.05
N LEU A 305 9.11 4.15 4.12
CA LEU A 305 8.28 4.18 5.35
C LEU A 305 7.76 2.79 5.71
N GLY A 306 7.41 1.97 4.72
CA GLY A 306 6.95 0.61 4.93
C GLY A 306 7.99 -0.27 5.62
N LEU A 307 9.29 -0.06 5.35
CA LEU A 307 10.38 -0.75 6.08
C LEU A 307 10.38 -0.42 7.59
N HIS A 308 9.75 0.67 8.01
CA HIS A 308 9.60 1.04 9.42
C HIS A 308 8.31 0.50 10.07
N THR A 309 7.54 -0.34 9.38
CA THR A 309 6.23 -0.81 9.87
C THR A 309 6.24 -2.17 10.54
N TYR A 310 6.63 -3.19 9.78
CA TYR A 310 6.56 -4.59 10.17
C TYR A 310 7.65 -5.38 9.44
N ASN A 311 8.26 -6.33 10.13
CA ASN A 311 9.40 -7.09 9.61
C ASN A 311 9.11 -7.77 8.26
N ALA A 312 7.90 -8.31 8.04
CA ALA A 312 7.57 -8.94 6.76
C ALA A 312 7.58 -7.95 5.57
N PHE A 313 7.55 -6.64 5.81
CA PHE A 313 7.68 -5.63 4.76
C PHE A 313 9.06 -5.66 4.08
N MET A 314 10.06 -6.30 4.68
CA MET A 314 11.39 -6.50 4.08
C MET A 314 11.36 -7.23 2.73
N ILE A 315 10.28 -7.96 2.42
CA ILE A 315 10.10 -8.64 1.12
C ILE A 315 9.59 -7.67 0.03
N VAL A 316 9.05 -6.52 0.39
CA VAL A 316 8.42 -5.60 -0.56
C VAL A 316 9.42 -4.96 -1.52
N PRO A 317 10.65 -4.57 -1.12
CA PRO A 317 11.68 -4.18 -2.08
C PRO A 317 11.94 -5.23 -3.17
N LEU A 318 11.95 -6.53 -2.79
CA LEU A 318 12.06 -7.62 -3.76
C LEU A 318 10.83 -7.68 -4.66
N ALA A 319 9.61 -7.53 -4.11
CA ALA A 319 8.39 -7.47 -4.91
C ALA A 319 8.42 -6.32 -5.94
N VAL A 320 8.92 -5.13 -5.55
CA VAL A 320 9.10 -4.00 -6.48
C VAL A 320 10.12 -4.33 -7.57
N ALA A 321 11.23 -4.99 -7.23
CA ALA A 321 12.20 -5.45 -8.22
C ALA A 321 11.58 -6.47 -9.19
N LEU A 322 10.78 -7.42 -8.70
CA LEU A 322 10.06 -8.39 -9.53
C LEU A 322 9.03 -7.71 -10.44
N LEU A 323 8.34 -6.67 -9.99
CA LEU A 323 7.44 -5.87 -10.82
C LEU A 323 8.20 -5.18 -11.97
N ILE A 324 9.39 -4.64 -11.68
CA ILE A 324 10.26 -4.03 -12.68
C ILE A 324 10.76 -5.07 -13.70
N VAL A 325 11.14 -6.26 -13.24
CA VAL A 325 11.53 -7.38 -14.13
C VAL A 325 10.34 -7.86 -14.96
N GLY A 326 9.14 -7.90 -14.37
CA GLY A 326 7.90 -8.27 -15.06
C GLY A 326 7.61 -7.36 -16.25
N GLU A 327 7.84 -6.05 -16.14
CA GLU A 327 7.71 -5.12 -17.28
C GLU A 327 8.68 -5.48 -18.42
N ILE A 328 9.88 -6.00 -18.13
CA ILE A 328 10.82 -6.46 -19.17
C ILE A 328 10.27 -7.73 -19.84
N VAL A 329 9.83 -8.71 -19.04
CA VAL A 329 9.34 -10.02 -19.52
C VAL A 329 8.10 -9.87 -20.41
N VAL A 330 7.21 -8.92 -20.09
CA VAL A 330 5.98 -8.64 -20.86
C VAL A 330 6.26 -7.74 -22.08
N GLY A 331 7.53 -7.47 -22.41
CA GLY A 331 7.91 -6.70 -23.59
C GLY A 331 7.80 -5.17 -23.44
N ARG A 332 7.59 -4.67 -22.22
CA ARG A 332 7.53 -3.23 -21.89
C ARG A 332 8.87 -2.66 -21.43
N GLY A 333 9.98 -3.32 -21.78
CA GLY A 333 11.33 -2.90 -21.38
C GLY A 333 11.71 -1.49 -21.83
N GLU A 334 11.16 -0.98 -22.94
CA GLU A 334 11.41 0.40 -23.39
C GLU A 334 10.86 1.45 -22.41
N ARG A 335 9.70 1.19 -21.80
CA ARG A 335 9.09 2.06 -20.78
C ARG A 335 9.98 2.19 -19.55
N LEU A 336 10.58 1.07 -19.15
CA LEU A 336 11.54 1.03 -18.05
C LEU A 336 12.82 1.79 -18.39
N ARG A 337 13.40 1.54 -19.57
CA ARG A 337 14.60 2.25 -20.05
C ARG A 337 14.38 3.76 -20.12
N ALA A 338 13.23 4.19 -20.62
CA ALA A 338 12.83 5.59 -20.68
C ALA A 338 12.65 6.23 -19.29
N ASN A 339 12.51 5.43 -18.22
CA ASN A 339 12.29 5.88 -16.85
C ASN A 339 13.38 5.44 -15.85
N LEU A 340 14.54 4.96 -16.31
CA LEU A 340 15.57 4.39 -15.44
C LEU A 340 16.03 5.37 -14.35
N ALA A 341 16.21 6.64 -14.70
CA ALA A 341 16.58 7.68 -13.73
C ALA A 341 15.51 7.87 -12.64
N ASN A 342 14.23 7.76 -13.00
CA ASN A 342 13.13 7.89 -12.05
C ASN A 342 12.99 6.64 -11.16
N VAL A 343 13.27 5.44 -11.70
CA VAL A 343 13.36 4.21 -10.91
C VAL A 343 14.52 4.28 -9.93
N ALA A 344 15.67 4.84 -10.35
CA ALA A 344 16.78 5.11 -9.44
C ALA A 344 16.40 6.11 -8.34
N LEU A 345 15.61 7.15 -8.66
CA LEU A 345 15.08 8.09 -7.66
C LEU A 345 14.16 7.39 -6.65
N LEU A 346 13.28 6.49 -7.08
CA LEU A 346 12.45 5.67 -6.19
C LEU A 346 13.33 4.92 -5.18
N GLY A 347 14.33 4.18 -5.68
CA GLY A 347 15.27 3.44 -4.85
C GLY A 347 16.05 4.34 -3.90
N LEU A 348 16.52 5.50 -4.38
CA LEU A 348 17.24 6.48 -3.56
C LEU A 348 16.37 7.01 -2.42
N VAL A 349 15.12 7.39 -2.69
CA VAL A 349 14.20 7.89 -1.64
C VAL A 349 13.93 6.79 -0.61
N ALA A 350 13.72 5.55 -1.05
CA ALA A 350 13.49 4.43 -0.14
C ALA A 350 14.69 4.16 0.77
N LEU A 351 15.91 4.13 0.18
CA LEU A 351 17.16 3.96 0.90
C LEU A 351 17.42 5.13 1.86
N TYR A 352 17.10 6.35 1.43
CA TYR A 352 17.26 7.55 2.26
C TYR A 352 16.39 7.49 3.51
N LEU A 353 15.14 7.03 3.38
CA LEU A 353 14.29 6.81 4.54
C LEU A 353 14.75 5.65 5.43
N PHE A 354 15.45 4.68 4.86
CA PHE A 354 16.01 3.55 5.61
C PHE A 354 17.22 3.96 6.47
N ILE A 355 17.87 5.11 6.22
CA ILE A 355 19.10 5.55 6.92
C ILE A 355 19.03 5.39 8.46
N PRO A 356 18.01 5.87 9.18
CA PRO A 356 17.97 5.71 10.64
C PRO A 356 17.96 4.24 11.05
N LEU A 357 17.15 3.42 10.38
CA LEU A 357 16.98 2.01 10.69
C LEU A 357 18.20 1.18 10.28
N GLY A 358 18.85 1.51 9.17
CA GLY A 358 20.10 0.86 8.74
C GLY A 358 21.34 1.31 9.52
N ARG A 359 21.24 2.42 10.27
CA ARG A 359 22.29 2.86 11.20
C ARG A 359 22.19 2.14 12.53
N TYR A 360 20.98 1.87 13.01
CA TYR A 360 20.74 1.02 14.17
C TYR A 360 21.30 -0.39 13.90
#